data_AF-A0A816F820-F1
#
_entry.id   AF-A0A816F820-F1
#
_cell.length_a   1.000
_cell.length_b   1.000
_cell.length_c   1.000
_cell.angle_alpha   90.00
_cell.angle_beta   90.00
_cell.angle_gamma   90.00
#
_symmetry.space_group_name_H-M   'P 1'
#
loop_
_entity.id
_entity.type
_entity.pdbx_description
1 polymer ?
#
loop_
_entity_poly.entity_id
_entity_poly.type
_entity_poly.pdbx_seq_one_letter_code
_entity_poly.pdbx_strand_id
1 'polypeptide(L)'
;MRIIFDLVLNHTSDEHPWFIESRSSRTNSKRDWYIWRDGKPGGLRPNNWESIFNGSAWEYDKETGQYYLHLFSRKMPDVNWEYQELRQELYKMTRWWLDRCVDGFRIDAISHIKKKPGLPD
;
A
#
# COMPACT_ATOMS: atom_id res chain seq x y z
N MET A 1 -19.10 26.19 -11.11
CA MET A 1 -17.93 25.84 -10.25
C MET A 1 -17.89 24.32 -10.14
N ARG A 2 -16.70 23.71 -10.17
CA ARG A 2 -16.51 22.26 -10.00
C ARG A 2 -15.58 22.03 -8.81
N ILE A 3 -15.84 21.00 -8.00
CA ILE A 3 -15.05 20.64 -6.82
C ILE A 3 -14.31 19.33 -7.10
N ILE A 4 -12.98 19.39 -7.05
CA ILE A 4 -12.10 18.24 -7.21
C ILE A 4 -11.39 17.95 -5.90
N PHE A 5 -11.31 16.68 -5.49
CA PHE A 5 -10.57 16.24 -4.31
C PHE A 5 -9.29 15.51 -4.71
N ASP A 6 -8.31 15.50 -3.81
CA ASP A 6 -7.18 14.61 -3.93
C ASP A 6 -7.58 13.19 -3.49
N LEU A 7 -7.13 12.18 -4.23
CA LEU A 7 -7.43 10.79 -3.98
C LEU A 7 -6.14 9.97 -3.99
N VAL A 8 -5.71 9.56 -2.81
CA VAL A 8 -4.52 8.73 -2.61
C VAL A 8 -4.94 7.26 -2.55
N LEU A 9 -4.51 6.47 -3.52
CA LEU A 9 -4.84 5.04 -3.59
C LEU A 9 -3.61 4.11 -3.61
N ASN A 10 -2.39 4.66 -3.59
CA ASN A 10 -1.17 3.85 -3.61
C ASN A 10 -0.84 3.27 -2.22
N HIS A 11 -1.14 4.00 -1.16
CA HIS A 11 -0.74 3.70 0.20
C HIS A 11 -1.78 4.25 1.20
N THR A 12 -1.74 3.77 2.44
CA THR A 12 -2.47 4.36 3.58
C THR A 12 -1.49 4.80 4.66
N SER A 13 -1.98 5.39 5.77
CA SER A 13 -1.17 5.50 7.00
C SER A 13 -0.87 4.11 7.59
N ASP A 14 0.25 3.96 8.29
CA ASP A 14 0.54 2.82 9.15
C ASP A 14 -0.40 2.74 10.38
N GLU A 15 -1.09 3.84 10.68
CA GLU A 15 -2.15 3.90 11.69
C GLU A 15 -3.53 3.56 11.12
N HIS A 16 -3.64 3.29 9.81
CA HIS A 16 -4.91 2.93 9.20
C HIS A 16 -5.38 1.55 9.72
N PRO A 17 -6.67 1.36 10.07
CA PRO A 17 -7.17 0.09 10.61
C PRO A 17 -6.82 -1.12 9.74
N TRP A 18 -6.84 -0.96 8.41
CA TRP A 18 -6.45 -2.01 7.49
C TRP A 18 -4.99 -2.47 7.69
N PHE A 19 -4.05 -1.55 7.90
CA PHE A 19 -2.64 -1.91 8.09
C PHE A 19 -2.42 -2.54 9.47
N ILE A 20 -3.05 -2.00 10.51
CA ILE A 20 -3.02 -2.56 11.87
C ILE A 20 -3.51 -4.02 11.84
N GLU A 21 -4.66 -4.27 11.20
CA GLU A 21 -5.18 -5.63 11.03
C GLU A 21 -4.23 -6.50 10.19
N SER A 22 -3.75 -6.01 9.06
CA SER A 22 -2.83 -6.74 8.18
C SER A 22 -1.51 -7.11 8.88
N ARG A 23 -1.02 -6.26 9.79
CA ARG A 23 0.22 -6.45 10.54
C ARG A 23 0.04 -7.40 11.73
N SER A 24 -1.17 -7.51 12.28
CA SER A 24 -1.45 -8.33 13.47
C SER A 24 -1.09 -9.82 13.33
N SER A 25 -1.14 -10.37 12.12
CA SER A 25 -0.83 -11.77 11.85
C SER A 25 -0.66 -12.05 10.35
N ARG A 26 0.15 -13.07 10.02
CA ARG A 26 0.26 -13.63 8.65
C ARG A 26 -1.02 -14.31 8.17
N THR A 27 -1.98 -14.59 9.05
CA THR A 27 -3.25 -15.27 8.72
C THR A 27 -4.46 -14.34 8.80
N ASN A 28 -4.26 -13.05 9.10
CA ASN A 28 -5.35 -12.08 9.14
C ASN A 28 -6.01 -11.95 7.75
N SER A 29 -7.33 -11.75 7.68
CA SER A 29 -8.06 -11.60 6.42
C SER A 29 -7.59 -10.41 5.58
N LYS A 30 -7.03 -9.37 6.21
CA LYS A 30 -6.44 -8.21 5.52
C LYS A 30 -4.96 -8.37 5.21
N ARG A 31 -4.35 -9.54 5.45
CA ARG A 31 -2.91 -9.75 5.23
C ARG A 31 -2.48 -9.35 3.83
N ASP A 32 -3.22 -9.80 2.82
CA ASP A 32 -2.90 -9.56 1.41
C ASP A 32 -3.34 -8.19 0.90
N TRP A 33 -3.87 -7.31 1.76
CA TRP A 33 -4.21 -5.93 1.40
C TRP A 33 -2.96 -5.04 1.31
N TYR A 34 -1.83 -5.48 1.87
CA TYR A 34 -0.53 -4.80 1.75
C TYR A 34 0.51 -5.74 1.17
N ILE A 35 1.61 -5.17 0.69
CA ILE A 35 2.66 -5.92 0.03
C ILE A 35 3.68 -6.39 1.06
N TRP A 36 3.55 -7.64 1.50
CA TRP A 36 4.47 -8.31 2.43
C TRP A 36 5.40 -9.29 1.72
N ARG A 37 6.68 -9.35 2.11
CA ARG A 37 7.65 -10.32 1.60
C ARG A 37 8.59 -10.82 2.68
N ASP A 38 8.97 -12.09 2.60
CA ASP A 38 10.09 -12.61 3.39
C ASP A 38 11.41 -11.99 2.88
N GLY A 39 12.39 -11.85 3.77
CA GLY A 39 13.74 -11.43 3.40
C GLY A 39 14.48 -12.53 2.62
N LYS A 40 15.56 -12.13 1.94
CA LYS A 40 16.55 -13.05 1.36
C LYS A 40 17.46 -13.63 2.48
N PRO A 41 18.12 -14.78 2.26
CA PRO A 41 19.08 -15.36 3.22
C PRO A 41 20.11 -14.34 3.72
N GLY A 42 20.54 -14.49 4.97
CA GLY A 42 21.48 -13.55 5.60
C GLY A 42 20.84 -12.25 6.10
N GLY A 43 19.50 -12.20 6.20
CA GLY A 43 18.77 -11.01 6.70
C GLY A 43 18.65 -9.90 5.67
N LEU A 44 18.88 -10.22 4.39
CA LEU A 44 18.79 -9.27 3.29
C LEU A 44 17.33 -8.95 2.94
N ARG A 45 17.11 -7.75 2.41
CA ARG A 45 15.78 -7.29 1.96
C ARG A 45 15.30 -8.06 0.72
N PRO A 46 13.99 -8.03 0.41
CA PRO A 46 13.43 -8.75 -0.74
C PRO A 46 14.08 -8.36 -2.08
N ASN A 47 14.38 -7.08 -2.29
CA ASN A 47 15.09 -6.56 -3.47
C ASN A 47 15.83 -5.25 -3.13
N ASN A 48 16.48 -4.65 -4.12
CA ASN A 48 17.23 -3.38 -4.02
C ASN A 48 16.35 -2.11 -4.11
N TRP A 49 15.01 -2.20 -4.09
CA TRP A 49 14.16 -1.03 -4.30
C TRP A 49 14.36 0.03 -3.22
N GLU A 50 14.38 1.28 -3.68
CA GLU A 50 14.55 2.46 -2.82
C GLU A 50 13.24 3.23 -2.69
N SER A 51 13.04 3.81 -1.51
CA SER A 51 11.98 4.78 -1.27
C SER A 51 12.32 6.07 -2.01
N ILE A 52 11.29 6.69 -2.59
CA ILE A 52 11.36 8.02 -3.18
C ILE A 52 11.79 9.07 -2.14
N PHE A 53 11.53 8.81 -0.86
CA PHE A 53 11.91 9.69 0.26
C PHE A 53 13.25 9.30 0.91
N ASN A 54 14.09 8.55 0.18
CA ASN A 54 15.42 8.07 0.58
C ASN A 54 15.41 6.78 1.43
N GLY A 55 16.40 5.93 1.19
CA GLY A 55 16.59 4.65 1.88
C GLY A 55 15.81 3.50 1.22
N SER A 56 15.72 2.39 1.94
CA SER A 56 14.99 1.19 1.52
C SER A 56 13.51 1.47 1.25
N ALA A 57 12.91 0.82 0.25
CA ALA A 57 11.46 0.73 0.13
C ALA A 57 10.85 -0.37 1.04
N TRP A 58 11.68 -1.12 1.76
CA TRP A 58 11.29 -2.23 2.63
C TRP A 58 11.59 -1.94 4.09
N GLU A 59 10.56 -2.06 4.93
CA GLU A 59 10.67 -1.95 6.39
C GLU A 59 10.35 -3.30 7.03
N TYR A 60 11.17 -3.72 7.99
CA TYR A 60 11.02 -5.02 8.67
C TYR A 60 10.01 -4.93 9.81
N ASP A 61 8.99 -5.78 9.76
CA ASP A 61 8.03 -5.96 10.84
C ASP A 61 8.45 -7.13 11.73
N LYS A 62 8.79 -6.82 12.98
CA LYS A 62 9.24 -7.82 13.97
C LYS A 62 8.12 -8.78 14.40
N GLU A 63 6.87 -8.32 14.34
CA GLU A 63 5.70 -9.07 14.78
C GLU A 63 5.43 -10.26 13.87
N THR A 64 5.60 -10.08 12.56
CA THR A 64 5.34 -11.14 11.57
C THR A 64 6.58 -11.69 10.88
N GLY A 65 7.75 -11.12 11.17
CA GLY A 65 9.03 -11.55 10.59
C GLY A 65 9.13 -11.32 9.08
N GLN A 66 8.37 -10.36 8.55
CA GLN A 66 8.34 -10.03 7.13
C GLN A 66 8.63 -8.55 6.90
N TYR A 67 8.98 -8.20 5.67
CA TYR A 67 9.09 -6.82 5.23
C TYR A 67 7.78 -6.37 4.58
N TYR A 68 7.35 -5.13 4.84
CA TYR A 68 6.31 -4.47 4.05
C TYR A 68 6.92 -3.43 3.13
N LEU A 69 6.29 -3.25 1.97
CA LEU A 69 6.68 -2.24 0.99
C LEU A 69 6.13 -0.86 1.38
N HIS A 70 6.97 0.16 1.24
CA HIS A 70 6.61 1.57 1.31
C HIS A 70 7.43 2.35 0.26
N LEU A 71 6.79 2.86 -0.79
CA LEU A 71 7.52 3.64 -1.82
C LEU A 71 7.87 5.06 -1.37
N PHE A 72 7.23 5.53 -0.30
CA PHE A 72 7.45 6.84 0.29
C PHE A 72 7.92 6.68 1.75
N SER A 73 7.26 7.33 2.70
CA SER A 73 7.56 7.17 4.12
C SER A 73 7.28 5.75 4.61
N ARG A 74 8.04 5.25 5.60
CA ARG A 74 7.68 4.01 6.33
C ARG A 74 6.28 4.05 6.94
N LYS A 75 5.76 5.26 7.23
CA LYS A 75 4.38 5.48 7.69
C LYS A 75 3.34 5.40 6.56
N MET A 76 3.76 5.11 5.34
CA MET A 76 2.93 5.05 4.14
C MET A 76 3.04 3.66 3.48
N PRO A 77 2.60 2.58 4.15
CA PRO A 77 2.62 1.24 3.58
C PRO A 77 1.79 1.16 2.30
N ASP A 78 2.40 0.59 1.26
CA ASP A 78 1.79 0.45 -0.05
C ASP A 78 0.72 -0.66 -0.04
N VAL A 79 -0.46 -0.32 -0.57
CA VAL A 79 -1.55 -1.29 -0.70
C VAL A 79 -1.30 -2.23 -1.88
N ASN A 80 -1.75 -3.47 -1.75
CA ASN A 80 -1.57 -4.50 -2.77
C ASN A 80 -2.72 -4.49 -3.78
N TRP A 81 -2.58 -3.68 -4.82
CA TRP A 81 -3.56 -3.65 -5.89
C TRP A 81 -3.78 -5.00 -6.58
N GLU A 82 -2.97 -6.05 -6.43
CA GLU A 82 -3.29 -7.35 -7.02
C GLU A 82 -4.43 -8.08 -6.29
N TYR A 83 -4.75 -7.67 -5.06
CA TYR A 83 -5.80 -8.30 -4.27
C TYR A 83 -7.18 -7.72 -4.61
N GLN A 84 -8.07 -8.58 -5.12
CA GLN A 84 -9.36 -8.14 -5.69
C GLN A 84 -10.29 -7.50 -4.66
N GLU A 85 -10.34 -8.03 -3.44
CA GLU A 85 -11.20 -7.49 -2.37
C GLU A 85 -10.85 -6.05 -2.03
N LEU A 86 -9.54 -5.75 -1.90
CA LEU A 86 -9.05 -4.40 -1.68
C LEU A 86 -9.45 -3.46 -2.82
N ARG A 87 -9.34 -3.89 -4.09
CA ARG A 87 -9.78 -3.07 -5.23
C ARG A 87 -11.26 -2.69 -5.10
N GLN A 88 -12.11 -3.65 -4.70
CA GLN A 88 -13.53 -3.38 -4.52
C GLN A 88 -13.79 -2.37 -3.40
N GLU A 89 -13.06 -2.44 -2.29
CA GLU A 89 -13.18 -1.47 -1.20
C GLU A 89 -12.67 -0.07 -1.61
N LEU A 90 -11.58 0.03 -2.37
CA LEU A 90 -11.12 1.30 -2.94
C LEU A 90 -12.16 1.91 -3.90
N TYR A 91 -12.79 1.09 -4.76
CA TYR A 91 -13.87 1.54 -5.64
C TYR A 91 -15.10 1.99 -4.87
N LYS A 92 -15.48 1.27 -3.82
CA LYS A 92 -16.60 1.63 -2.94
C LYS A 92 -16.35 2.97 -2.25
N MET A 93 -15.15 3.18 -1.72
CA MET A 93 -14.74 4.47 -1.15
C MET A 93 -14.79 5.60 -2.18
N THR A 94 -14.28 5.35 -3.40
CA THR A 94 -14.29 6.34 -4.49
C THR A 94 -15.72 6.72 -4.87
N ARG A 95 -16.62 5.72 -5.04
CA ARG A 95 -18.04 5.96 -5.35
C ARG A 95 -18.76 6.73 -4.25
N TRP A 96 -18.47 6.41 -2.98
CA TRP A 96 -19.07 7.11 -1.84
C TRP A 96 -18.84 8.62 -1.86
N TRP A 97 -17.68 9.07 -2.36
CA TRP A 97 -17.37 10.49 -2.57
C TRP A 97 -18.05 11.07 -3.81
N LEU A 98 -18.11 10.33 -4.92
CA LEU A 98 -18.85 10.75 -6.12
C LEU A 98 -20.35 10.94 -5.83
N ASP A 99 -20.93 10.07 -5.01
CA ASP A 99 -22.33 10.14 -4.55
C ASP A 99 -22.60 11.40 -3.69
N ARG A 100 -21.55 12.11 -3.25
CA ARG A 100 -21.61 13.35 -2.45
C ARG A 100 -21.29 14.61 -3.25
N CYS A 101 -21.49 14.55 -4.56
CA CYS A 101 -21.32 15.68 -5.47
C CYS A 101 -19.86 16.17 -5.62
N VAL A 102 -18.86 15.31 -5.39
CA VAL A 102 -17.49 15.59 -5.85
C VAL A 102 -17.48 15.42 -7.38
N ASP A 103 -17.02 16.45 -8.11
CA ASP A 103 -17.04 16.47 -9.57
C ASP A 103 -15.88 15.68 -10.21
N GLY A 104 -14.88 15.30 -9.42
CA GLY A 104 -13.76 14.47 -9.87
C GLY A 104 -12.62 14.39 -8.86
N PHE A 105 -11.57 13.64 -9.23
CA PHE A 105 -10.39 13.46 -8.40
C PHE A 105 -9.10 13.79 -9.15
N ARG A 106 -8.16 14.40 -8.44
CA ARG A 106 -6.73 14.29 -8.75
C ARG A 106 -6.24 13.00 -8.11
N ILE A 107 -5.71 12.07 -8.90
CA ILE A 107 -5.24 10.78 -8.36
C ILE A 107 -3.75 10.88 -8.06
N ASP A 108 -3.39 10.82 -6.79
CA ASP A 108 -2.00 10.88 -6.34
C ASP A 108 -1.24 9.60 -6.70
N ALA A 109 0.05 9.76 -7.03
CA ALA A 109 1.00 8.66 -7.24
C ALA A 109 0.50 7.54 -8.18
N ILE A 110 -0.34 7.86 -9.17
CA ILE A 110 -1.00 6.86 -10.03
C ILE A 110 -0.01 5.95 -10.76
N SER A 111 1.16 6.45 -11.14
CA SER A 111 2.23 5.68 -11.79
C SER A 111 2.80 4.57 -10.90
N HIS A 112 2.57 4.65 -9.59
CA HIS A 112 3.15 3.75 -8.61
C HIS A 112 2.21 2.62 -8.18
N ILE A 113 0.90 2.67 -8.47
CA ILE A 113 -0.07 1.69 -7.96
C ILE A 113 0.24 0.25 -8.38
N LYS A 114 0.72 0.06 -9.62
CA LYS A 114 1.07 -1.25 -10.18
C LYS A 114 2.53 -1.53 -9.92
N LYS A 115 2.82 -2.64 -9.25
CA LYS A 115 4.18 -3.13 -9.05
C LYS A 115 4.52 -4.18 -10.11
N LYS A 116 5.79 -4.22 -10.54
CA LYS A 116 6.27 -5.25 -11.48
C LYS A 116 6.14 -6.63 -10.84
N PRO A 117 5.48 -7.61 -11.49
CA PRO A 117 5.35 -8.97 -10.94
C PRO A 117 6.70 -9.56 -10.55
N GLY A 118 6.73 -10.25 -9.41
CA GLY A 118 7.95 -10.81 -8.83
C GLY A 118 8.85 -9.79 -8.11
N LEU A 119 8.58 -8.48 -8.22
CA LEU A 119 9.37 -7.42 -7.59
C LEU A 119 10.89 -7.57 -7.84
N PRO A 120 11.34 -7.65 -9.10
CA PRO A 120 12.75 -7.86 -9.41
C PRO A 120 13.60 -6.64 -9.01
N ASP A 121 14.91 -6.87 -8.87
CA ASP A 121 15.91 -5.81 -8.71
C ASP A 121 15.97 -4.86 -9.94
#